data_AF-A0A6J1MYL0-F1
#
_entry.id   AF-A0A6J1MYL0-F1
#
_cell.length_a   1.000
_cell.length_b   1.000
_cell.length_c   1.000
_cell.angle_alpha   90.00
_cell.angle_beta   90.00
_cell.angle_gamma   90.00
#
_symmetry.space_group_name_H-M   'P 1'
#
loop_
_entity.id
_entity.type
_entity.pdbx_description
1 polymer ?
#
loop_
_entity_poly.entity_id
_entity_poly.type
_entity_poly.pdbx_seq_one_letter_code
_entity_poly.pdbx_strand_id
1 'polypeptide(L)'
;MLSQGMVLSFPSILLPAVQSPGSEIKADLHTASWLASCVGVSSMPGLLISSFLMDWLGRKTAQIIMIIPGTIGWILISFASNVTVLMIGRILCGFTAGPCFVLAAVIIGEYTSPRHRGMFLNLKTTVACLGNMMVHIFGNFLTWKDVAHVALVPQIVAMLIIFTWPESPAWLASKKRFKASETSFYWLRGTSDKSKREIDELIRAQKERLDGLNSATESENILMFFKKISRRNFLKPLIVMVFAGLLQEACGRHVFSAFAIQIVNEVTETKDKTLQEIENNFNGGKIRQYRVNDDNEVEMKMIPDDS
;
A
#
# COMPACT_ATOMS: atom_id res chain seq x y z
N MET A 1 4.84 -7.04 -2.99
CA MET A 1 4.82 -5.95 -1.98
C MET A 1 5.76 -4.82 -2.35
N LEU A 2 6.99 -5.12 -2.82
CA LEU A 2 7.95 -4.08 -3.23
C LEU A 2 7.36 -3.09 -4.26
N SER A 3 6.85 -3.61 -5.39
CA SER A 3 6.12 -2.82 -6.41
C SER A 3 4.98 -1.98 -5.82
N GLN A 4 4.23 -2.51 -4.84
CA GLN A 4 3.13 -1.78 -4.22
C GLN A 4 3.61 -0.60 -3.36
N GLY A 5 4.76 -0.75 -2.70
CA GLY A 5 5.45 0.38 -2.08
C GLY A 5 5.80 1.47 -3.08
N MET A 6 6.31 1.07 -4.25
CA MET A 6 6.66 1.99 -5.32
C MET A 6 5.43 2.70 -5.91
N VAL A 7 4.31 2.00 -6.11
CA VAL A 7 3.05 2.60 -6.62
C VAL A 7 2.59 3.76 -5.74
N LEU A 8 2.70 3.61 -4.41
CA LEU A 8 2.22 4.60 -3.46
C LEU A 8 3.07 5.88 -3.45
N SER A 9 4.37 5.75 -3.65
CA SER A 9 5.31 6.88 -3.59
C SER A 9 5.73 7.44 -4.93
N PHE A 10 5.41 6.74 -6.03
CA PHE A 10 5.64 7.21 -7.40
C PHE A 10 5.14 8.65 -7.67
N PRO A 11 4.00 9.12 -7.12
CA PRO A 11 3.59 10.51 -7.27
C PRO A 11 4.66 11.53 -6.82
N SER A 12 5.47 11.21 -5.81
CA SER A 12 6.49 12.14 -5.28
C SER A 12 7.51 12.58 -6.31
N ILE A 13 7.82 11.72 -7.28
CA ILE A 13 8.75 12.01 -8.38
C ILE A 13 8.02 12.42 -9.65
N LEU A 14 6.79 11.91 -9.85
CA LEU A 14 5.99 12.16 -11.04
C LEU A 14 5.42 13.56 -11.06
N LEU A 15 4.80 14.01 -9.96
CA LEU A 15 4.07 15.28 -9.91
C LEU A 15 4.97 16.48 -10.19
N PRO A 16 6.15 16.63 -9.54
CA PRO A 16 7.06 17.72 -9.86
C PRO A 16 7.54 17.67 -11.32
N ALA A 17 7.75 16.46 -11.86
CA ALA A 17 8.22 16.30 -13.23
C ALA A 17 7.17 16.72 -14.28
N VAL A 18 5.88 16.43 -14.07
CA VAL A 18 4.82 16.81 -15.02
C VAL A 18 4.38 18.27 -14.87
N GLN A 19 4.62 18.88 -13.71
CA GLN A 19 4.30 20.29 -13.44
C GLN A 19 5.44 21.25 -13.82
N SER A 20 6.64 20.75 -14.12
CA SER A 20 7.78 21.57 -14.52
C SER A 20 7.52 22.31 -15.86
N PRO A 21 7.95 23.58 -16.02
CA PRO A 21 7.72 24.36 -17.23
C PRO A 21 8.25 23.72 -18.53
N GLY A 22 9.32 22.93 -18.43
CA GLY A 22 9.97 22.22 -19.53
C GLY A 22 9.51 20.77 -19.72
N SER A 23 8.45 20.32 -19.05
CA SER A 23 8.00 18.93 -19.13
C SER A 23 7.42 18.59 -20.52
N GLU A 24 7.75 17.39 -21.01
CA GLU A 24 7.13 16.83 -22.23
C GLU A 24 5.63 16.61 -22.03
N ILE A 25 5.23 16.23 -20.81
CA ILE A 25 3.85 15.97 -20.41
C ILE A 25 3.50 16.99 -19.34
N LYS A 26 2.71 18.00 -19.72
CA LYS A 26 2.23 19.05 -18.81
C LYS A 26 0.93 18.64 -18.14
N ALA A 27 0.89 18.75 -16.81
CA ALA A 27 -0.32 18.60 -16.02
C ALA A 27 -0.56 19.86 -15.19
N ASP A 28 -1.78 20.37 -15.21
CA ASP A 28 -2.22 21.42 -14.29
C ASP A 28 -2.39 20.86 -12.87
N LEU A 29 -2.60 21.75 -11.90
CA LEU A 29 -2.76 21.35 -10.49
C LEU A 29 -3.92 20.38 -10.28
N HIS A 30 -5.02 20.56 -11.00
CA HIS A 30 -6.19 19.69 -10.92
C HIS A 30 -5.85 18.27 -11.40
N THR A 31 -5.22 18.14 -12.57
CA THR A 31 -4.77 16.86 -13.12
C THR A 31 -3.72 16.19 -12.23
N ALA A 32 -2.76 16.95 -11.71
CA ALA A 32 -1.74 16.45 -10.79
C ALA A 32 -2.38 15.86 -9.51
N SER A 33 -3.40 16.53 -8.97
CA SER A 33 -4.17 16.05 -7.81
C SER A 33 -4.90 14.73 -8.09
N TRP A 34 -5.45 14.57 -9.30
CA TRP A 34 -6.04 13.30 -9.74
C TRP A 34 -4.98 12.20 -9.91
N LEU A 35 -3.81 12.51 -10.50
CA LEU A 35 -2.72 11.54 -10.65
C LEU A 35 -2.23 11.01 -9.30
N ALA A 36 -2.22 11.87 -8.27
CA ALA A 36 -1.88 11.50 -6.90
C ALA A 36 -2.94 10.56 -6.29
N SER A 37 -4.22 10.93 -6.39
CA SER A 37 -5.32 10.32 -5.63
C SER A 37 -6.00 9.12 -6.31
N CYS A 38 -5.90 8.98 -7.65
CA CYS A 38 -6.63 7.97 -8.41
C CYS A 38 -6.34 6.51 -7.99
N VAL A 39 -5.16 6.24 -7.43
CA VAL A 39 -4.80 4.92 -6.89
C VAL A 39 -5.68 4.51 -5.71
N GLY A 40 -6.00 5.44 -4.82
CA GLY A 40 -6.87 5.17 -3.68
C GLY A 40 -8.29 4.81 -4.14
N VAL A 41 -8.85 5.60 -5.04
CA VAL A 41 -10.20 5.39 -5.60
C VAL A 41 -10.28 4.07 -6.39
N SER A 42 -9.31 3.81 -7.25
CA SER A 42 -9.27 2.59 -8.07
C SER A 42 -9.01 1.31 -7.27
N SER A 43 -8.43 1.41 -6.07
CA SER A 43 -8.22 0.25 -5.17
C SER A 43 -9.55 -0.34 -4.67
N MET A 44 -10.60 0.47 -4.50
CA MET A 44 -11.90 0.03 -3.96
C MET A 44 -12.56 -1.08 -4.78
N PRO A 45 -12.82 -0.92 -6.10
CA PRO A 45 -13.40 -2.00 -6.89
C PRO A 45 -12.49 -3.23 -6.95
N GLY A 46 -11.16 -3.04 -6.97
CA GLY A 46 -10.20 -4.13 -6.91
C GLY A 46 -10.38 -4.98 -5.65
N LEU A 47 -10.57 -4.35 -4.48
CA LEU A 47 -10.74 -5.05 -3.20
C LEU A 47 -11.98 -5.94 -3.19
N LEU A 48 -13.09 -5.45 -3.74
CA LEU A 48 -14.33 -6.21 -3.87
C LEU A 48 -14.16 -7.41 -4.81
N ILE A 49 -13.62 -7.16 -6.01
CA ILE A 49 -13.41 -8.20 -7.04
C ILE A 49 -12.45 -9.27 -6.51
N SER A 50 -11.33 -8.87 -5.93
CA SER A 50 -10.34 -9.82 -5.40
C SER A 50 -10.88 -10.67 -4.26
N SER A 51 -11.74 -10.13 -3.41
CA SER A 51 -12.42 -10.88 -2.35
C SER A 51 -13.28 -12.00 -2.92
N PHE A 52 -14.06 -11.71 -3.95
CA PHE A 52 -14.83 -12.73 -4.66
C PHE A 52 -13.93 -13.77 -5.36
N LEU A 53 -12.89 -13.33 -6.05
CA LEU A 53 -11.96 -14.22 -6.76
C LEU A 53 -11.23 -15.17 -5.81
N MET A 54 -10.82 -14.71 -4.61
CA MET A 54 -10.13 -15.55 -3.61
C MET A 54 -10.96 -16.74 -3.16
N ASP A 55 -12.28 -16.56 -3.03
CA ASP A 55 -13.20 -17.62 -2.61
C ASP A 55 -13.62 -18.52 -3.78
N TRP A 56 -13.77 -17.93 -4.97
CA TRP A 56 -14.20 -18.66 -6.15
C TRP A 56 -13.08 -19.48 -6.79
N LEU A 57 -11.96 -18.86 -7.13
CA LEU A 57 -10.85 -19.45 -7.90
C LEU A 57 -9.64 -19.88 -7.06
N GLY A 58 -9.58 -19.45 -5.80
CA GLY A 58 -8.46 -19.72 -4.91
C GLY A 58 -7.49 -18.54 -4.82
N ARG A 59 -6.51 -18.65 -3.93
CA ARG A 59 -5.63 -17.54 -3.54
C ARG A 59 -4.55 -17.32 -4.60
N LYS A 60 -3.94 -18.40 -5.09
CA LYS A 60 -2.92 -18.33 -6.16
C LYS A 60 -3.54 -17.74 -7.43
N THR A 61 -4.66 -18.29 -7.88
CA THR A 61 -5.30 -17.84 -9.13
C THR A 61 -5.79 -16.39 -9.02
N ALA A 62 -6.41 -16.02 -7.89
CA ALA A 62 -6.82 -14.64 -7.65
C ALA A 62 -5.62 -13.68 -7.68
N GLN A 63 -4.49 -14.06 -7.06
CA GLN A 63 -3.28 -13.23 -7.09
C GLN A 63 -2.72 -13.05 -8.51
N ILE A 64 -2.75 -14.09 -9.35
CA ILE A 64 -2.34 -13.99 -10.76
C ILE A 64 -3.27 -13.04 -11.54
N ILE A 65 -4.58 -13.20 -11.40
CA ILE A 65 -5.55 -12.34 -12.09
C ILE A 65 -5.37 -10.88 -11.65
N MET A 66 -5.16 -10.65 -10.35
CA MET A 66 -5.01 -9.31 -9.81
C MET A 66 -3.65 -8.69 -10.12
N ILE A 67 -2.57 -9.44 -10.37
CA ILE A 67 -1.26 -8.83 -10.66
C ILE A 67 -1.16 -8.32 -12.10
N ILE A 68 -1.89 -8.94 -13.04
CA ILE A 68 -1.85 -8.63 -14.48
C ILE A 68 -2.18 -7.16 -14.79
N PRO A 69 -3.31 -6.58 -14.29
CA PRO A 69 -3.62 -5.17 -14.54
C PRO A 69 -2.50 -4.23 -14.06
N GLY A 70 -1.84 -4.55 -12.94
CA GLY A 70 -0.78 -3.73 -12.38
C GLY A 70 0.50 -3.80 -13.19
N THR A 71 0.80 -4.95 -13.79
CA THR A 71 1.90 -5.09 -14.77
C THR A 71 1.62 -4.25 -16.01
N ILE A 72 0.39 -4.32 -16.55
CA ILE A 72 -0.03 -3.48 -17.67
C ILE A 72 0.06 -2.00 -17.29
N GLY A 73 -0.36 -1.63 -16.08
CA GLY A 73 -0.28 -0.27 -15.55
C GLY A 73 1.15 0.28 -15.54
N TRP A 74 2.12 -0.49 -15.03
CA TRP A 74 3.52 -0.09 -15.05
C TRP A 74 4.10 0.02 -16.47
N ILE A 75 3.70 -0.86 -17.40
CA ILE A 75 4.09 -0.76 -18.81
C ILE A 75 3.55 0.54 -19.41
N LEU A 76 2.26 0.84 -19.21
CA LEU A 76 1.65 2.07 -19.72
C LEU A 76 2.33 3.32 -19.16
N ILE A 77 2.65 3.33 -17.86
CA ILE A 77 3.38 4.45 -17.25
C ILE A 77 4.77 4.61 -17.88
N SER A 78 5.49 3.50 -18.08
CA SER A 78 6.86 3.50 -18.62
C SER A 78 6.94 4.09 -20.03
N PHE A 79 5.91 3.84 -20.86
CA PHE A 79 5.81 4.33 -22.23
C PHE A 79 4.80 5.48 -22.40
N ALA A 80 4.43 6.15 -21.31
CA ALA A 80 3.42 7.20 -21.38
C ALA A 80 3.92 8.39 -22.22
N SER A 81 3.13 8.76 -23.22
CA SER A 81 3.35 9.93 -24.09
C SER A 81 2.43 11.10 -23.77
N ASN A 82 1.40 10.88 -22.96
CA ASN A 82 0.45 11.90 -22.53
C ASN A 82 -0.11 11.60 -21.13
N VAL A 83 -0.75 12.60 -20.54
CA VAL A 83 -1.38 12.52 -19.22
C VAL A 83 -2.44 11.41 -19.14
N THR A 84 -3.21 11.20 -20.20
CA THR A 84 -4.29 10.22 -20.19
C THR A 84 -3.76 8.80 -20.05
N VAL A 85 -2.71 8.44 -20.77
CA VAL A 85 -2.03 7.14 -20.64
C VAL A 85 -1.46 6.96 -19.24
N LEU A 86 -0.86 8.02 -18.69
CA LEU A 86 -0.34 8.03 -17.33
C LEU A 86 -1.45 7.79 -16.29
N MET A 87 -2.61 8.45 -16.45
CA MET A 87 -3.78 8.28 -15.59
C MET A 87 -4.33 6.86 -15.64
N ILE A 88 -4.48 6.29 -16.85
CA ILE A 88 -4.95 4.91 -17.03
C ILE A 88 -3.98 3.93 -16.37
N GLY A 89 -2.67 4.11 -16.59
CA GLY A 89 -1.65 3.25 -15.98
C GLY A 89 -1.68 3.31 -14.45
N ARG A 90 -1.84 4.52 -13.89
CA ARG A 90 -2.00 4.73 -12.44
C ARG A 90 -3.24 4.05 -11.88
N ILE A 91 -4.39 4.18 -12.55
CA ILE A 91 -5.65 3.53 -12.17
C ILE A 91 -5.50 2.01 -12.17
N LEU A 92 -4.84 1.44 -13.18
CA LEU A 92 -4.59 0.00 -13.25
C LEU A 92 -3.66 -0.46 -12.12
N CYS A 93 -2.59 0.27 -11.82
CA CYS A 93 -1.74 -0.02 -10.67
C CYS A 93 -2.55 0.03 -9.36
N GLY A 94 -3.39 1.05 -9.17
CA GLY A 94 -4.24 1.18 -7.99
C GLY A 94 -5.27 0.08 -7.84
N PHE A 95 -5.91 -0.34 -8.94
CA PHE A 95 -6.81 -1.49 -8.98
C PHE A 95 -6.16 -2.77 -8.40
N THR A 96 -4.83 -2.90 -8.50
CA THR A 96 -4.09 -4.03 -7.92
C THR A 96 -3.53 -3.79 -6.54
N ALA A 97 -3.30 -2.53 -6.15
CA ALA A 97 -2.52 -2.19 -4.97
C ALA A 97 -3.16 -2.64 -3.67
N GLY A 98 -4.41 -2.22 -3.43
CA GLY A 98 -5.19 -2.67 -2.27
C GLY A 98 -5.37 -4.20 -2.24
N PRO A 99 -5.89 -4.81 -3.32
CA PRO A 99 -6.09 -6.26 -3.41
C PRO A 99 -4.87 -7.10 -3.10
N CYS A 100 -3.74 -6.82 -3.76
CA CYS A 100 -2.52 -7.59 -3.55
C CYS A 100 -2.02 -7.47 -2.10
N PHE A 101 -2.28 -6.35 -1.42
CA PHE A 101 -1.94 -6.18 -0.01
C PHE A 101 -2.78 -7.07 0.91
N VAL A 102 -4.09 -7.17 0.63
CA VAL A 102 -5.02 -8.05 1.37
C VAL A 102 -4.75 -9.51 1.05
N LEU A 103 -4.64 -9.89 -0.23
CA LEU A 103 -4.32 -11.25 -0.66
C LEU A 103 -3.02 -11.74 -0.04
N ALA A 104 -1.99 -10.90 0.01
CA ALA A 104 -0.73 -11.27 0.65
C ALA A 104 -0.92 -11.60 2.15
N ALA A 105 -1.75 -10.85 2.87
CA ALA A 105 -2.02 -11.16 4.28
C ALA A 105 -2.78 -12.49 4.45
N VAL A 106 -3.76 -12.76 3.58
CA VAL A 106 -4.52 -14.04 3.57
C VAL A 106 -3.60 -15.21 3.25
N ILE A 107 -2.80 -15.09 2.19
CA ILE A 107 -1.85 -16.12 1.77
C ILE A 107 -0.84 -16.40 2.88
N ILE A 108 -0.24 -15.37 3.47
CA ILE A 108 0.66 -15.54 4.61
C ILE A 108 -0.06 -16.25 5.76
N GLY A 109 -1.30 -15.87 6.07
CA GLY A 109 -2.10 -16.50 7.11
C GLY A 109 -2.31 -18.00 6.91
N GLU A 110 -2.56 -18.41 5.67
CA GLU A 110 -2.85 -19.81 5.31
C GLU A 110 -1.57 -20.64 5.10
N TYR A 111 -0.52 -20.05 4.55
CA TYR A 111 0.69 -20.76 4.15
C TYR A 111 1.62 -20.94 5.35
N THR A 112 1.67 -19.95 6.24
CA THR A 112 2.62 -19.94 7.35
C THR A 112 2.05 -20.56 8.62
N SER A 113 2.91 -21.28 9.35
CA SER A 113 2.59 -21.77 10.70
C SER A 113 2.27 -20.60 11.64
N PRO A 114 1.34 -20.76 12.61
CA PRO A 114 0.96 -19.70 13.55
C PRO A 114 2.16 -19.05 14.27
N ARG A 115 3.20 -19.84 14.59
CA ARG A 115 4.43 -19.37 15.27
C ARG A 115 5.17 -18.26 14.51
N HIS A 116 5.20 -18.34 13.17
CA HIS A 116 5.99 -17.43 12.33
C HIS A 116 5.12 -16.39 11.59
N ARG A 117 3.80 -16.51 11.69
CA ARG A 117 2.84 -15.69 10.95
C ARG A 117 3.05 -14.19 11.19
N GLY A 118 3.26 -13.79 12.45
CA GLY A 118 3.51 -12.40 12.81
C GLY A 118 4.75 -11.81 12.12
N MET A 119 5.83 -12.60 12.03
CA MET A 119 7.06 -12.18 11.35
C MET A 119 6.83 -11.95 9.86
N PHE A 120 6.19 -12.90 9.16
CA PHE A 120 5.91 -12.75 7.72
C PHE A 120 4.93 -11.61 7.42
N LEU A 121 3.92 -11.39 8.26
CA LEU A 121 3.00 -10.26 8.13
C LEU A 121 3.72 -8.91 8.29
N ASN A 122 4.72 -8.82 9.15
CA ASN A 122 5.54 -7.61 9.27
C ASN A 122 6.50 -7.46 8.10
N LEU A 123 7.17 -8.54 7.69
CA LEU A 123 8.08 -8.56 6.55
C LEU A 123 7.39 -8.04 5.28
N LYS A 124 6.13 -8.40 5.03
CA LYS A 124 5.36 -7.89 3.88
C LYS A 124 5.28 -6.35 3.88
N THR A 125 5.12 -5.74 5.05
CA THR A 125 5.00 -4.29 5.23
C THR A 125 6.37 -3.64 5.14
N THR A 126 7.41 -4.23 5.73
CA THR A 126 8.80 -3.78 5.59
C THR A 126 9.24 -3.73 4.13
N VAL A 127 8.90 -4.76 3.34
CA VAL A 127 9.21 -4.79 1.90
C VAL A 127 8.44 -3.72 1.13
N ALA A 128 7.21 -3.37 1.53
CA ALA A 128 6.50 -2.24 0.94
C ALA A 128 7.19 -0.91 1.29
N CYS A 129 7.63 -0.71 2.53
CA CYS A 129 8.42 0.46 2.92
C CYS A 129 9.75 0.56 2.15
N LEU A 130 10.41 -0.57 1.89
CA LEU A 130 11.61 -0.62 1.07
C LEU A 130 11.34 -0.12 -0.36
N GLY A 131 10.21 -0.55 -0.96
CA GLY A 131 9.81 -0.08 -2.28
C GLY A 131 9.53 1.43 -2.31
N ASN A 132 8.88 1.95 -1.26
CA ASN A 132 8.68 3.38 -1.09
C ASN A 132 10.04 4.14 -1.07
N MET A 133 10.97 3.66 -0.23
CA MET A 133 12.32 4.23 -0.11
C MET A 133 13.08 4.21 -1.44
N MET A 134 12.97 3.12 -2.22
CA MET A 134 13.64 3.01 -3.53
C MET A 134 13.18 4.09 -4.51
N VAL A 135 11.89 4.43 -4.54
CA VAL A 135 11.39 5.53 -5.39
C VAL A 135 11.98 6.87 -4.99
N HIS A 136 12.03 7.17 -3.69
CA HIS A 136 12.61 8.43 -3.21
C HIS A 136 14.12 8.52 -3.51
N ILE A 137 14.86 7.42 -3.39
CA ILE A 137 16.28 7.36 -3.73
C ILE A 137 16.46 7.55 -5.24
N PHE A 138 15.80 6.71 -6.05
CA PHE A 138 15.96 6.74 -7.50
C PHE A 138 15.41 8.00 -8.15
N GLY A 139 14.41 8.65 -7.55
CA GLY A 139 13.89 9.94 -8.00
C GLY A 139 14.92 11.06 -8.06
N ASN A 140 16.03 10.95 -7.32
CA ASN A 140 17.13 11.93 -7.37
C ASN A 140 18.11 11.68 -8.53
N PHE A 141 18.18 10.44 -9.04
CA PHE A 141 19.20 10.03 -10.01
C PHE A 141 18.62 9.68 -11.39
N LEU A 142 17.34 9.32 -11.45
CA LEU A 142 16.67 8.79 -12.62
C LEU A 142 15.44 9.61 -12.97
N THR A 143 15.03 9.56 -14.25
CA THR A 143 13.75 10.16 -14.66
C THR A 143 12.58 9.34 -14.12
N TRP A 144 11.40 9.94 -14.01
CA TRP A 144 10.20 9.21 -13.57
C TRP A 144 9.85 8.03 -14.49
N LYS A 145 10.17 8.13 -15.80
CA LYS A 145 10.02 7.03 -16.76
C LYS A 145 10.97 5.88 -16.42
N ASP A 146 12.25 6.16 -16.15
CA ASP A 146 13.23 5.14 -15.78
C ASP A 146 12.86 4.44 -14.47
N VAL A 147 12.38 5.19 -13.47
CA VAL A 147 11.88 4.61 -12.21
C VAL A 147 10.68 3.70 -12.47
N ALA A 148 9.81 4.02 -13.42
CA ALA A 148 8.69 3.14 -13.81
C ALA A 148 9.19 1.82 -14.43
N HIS A 149 10.24 1.86 -15.26
CA HIS A 149 10.88 0.64 -15.78
C HIS A 149 11.46 -0.22 -14.65
N VAL A 150 12.12 0.40 -13.67
CA VAL A 150 12.64 -0.30 -12.48
C VAL A 150 11.49 -0.91 -11.66
N ALA A 151 10.37 -0.20 -11.51
CA ALA A 151 9.20 -0.68 -10.78
C ALA A 151 8.47 -1.85 -11.46
N LEU A 152 8.59 -1.96 -12.79
CA LEU A 152 8.05 -3.08 -13.55
C LEU A 152 8.76 -4.41 -13.22
N VAL A 153 10.08 -4.37 -12.96
CA VAL A 153 10.89 -5.58 -12.68
C VAL A 153 10.33 -6.41 -11.51
N PRO A 154 10.13 -5.87 -10.28
CA PRO A 154 9.59 -6.66 -9.19
C PRO A 154 8.14 -7.13 -9.42
N GLN A 155 7.38 -6.45 -10.28
CA GLN A 155 6.04 -6.90 -10.67
C GLN A 155 6.10 -8.17 -11.53
N ILE A 156 6.96 -8.17 -12.55
CA ILE A 156 7.16 -9.33 -13.44
C ILE A 156 7.76 -10.51 -12.66
N VAL A 157 8.80 -10.26 -11.84
CA VAL A 157 9.41 -11.28 -11.00
C VAL A 157 8.39 -11.90 -10.05
N ALA A 158 7.56 -11.08 -9.40
CA ALA A 158 6.49 -11.59 -8.55
C ALA A 158 5.51 -12.46 -9.33
N MET A 159 5.09 -12.04 -10.53
CA MET A 159 4.20 -12.81 -11.39
C MET A 159 4.79 -14.20 -11.71
N LEU A 160 6.08 -14.28 -12.06
CA LEU A 160 6.76 -15.54 -12.33
C LEU A 160 6.84 -16.45 -11.10
N ILE A 161 7.18 -15.89 -9.93
CA ILE A 161 7.25 -16.65 -8.66
C ILE A 161 5.88 -17.22 -8.28
N ILE A 162 4.79 -16.48 -8.52
CA ILE A 162 3.43 -16.93 -8.22
C ILE A 162 3.04 -18.17 -9.06
N PHE A 163 3.67 -18.44 -10.20
CA PHE A 163 3.38 -19.68 -10.92
C PHE A 163 3.94 -20.92 -10.23
N THR A 164 5.00 -20.80 -9.41
CA THR A 164 5.72 -21.95 -8.84
C THR A 164 5.10 -22.49 -7.55
N TRP A 165 4.48 -21.65 -6.73
CA TRP A 165 3.91 -22.08 -5.43
C TRP A 165 2.59 -22.87 -5.60
N PRO A 166 2.21 -23.74 -4.65
CA PRO A 166 0.93 -24.44 -4.68
C PRO A 166 -0.23 -23.52 -4.29
N GLU A 167 -1.46 -23.98 -4.52
CA GLU A 167 -2.68 -23.30 -4.07
C GLU A 167 -2.93 -23.53 -2.57
N SER A 168 -3.66 -22.62 -1.91
CA SER A 168 -3.91 -22.67 -0.47
C SER A 168 -4.49 -24.01 0.00
N PRO A 169 -3.88 -24.67 1.00
CA PRO A 169 -4.42 -25.90 1.58
C PRO A 169 -5.80 -25.66 2.24
N ALA A 170 -6.00 -24.50 2.86
CA ALA A 170 -7.28 -24.14 3.49
C ALA A 170 -8.40 -23.99 2.45
N TRP A 171 -8.11 -23.39 1.29
CA TRP A 171 -9.07 -23.26 0.20
C TRP A 171 -9.35 -24.60 -0.49
N LEU A 172 -8.31 -25.42 -0.72
CA LEU A 172 -8.50 -26.75 -1.32
C LEU A 172 -9.41 -27.63 -0.45
N ALA A 173 -9.23 -27.58 0.88
CA ALA A 173 -10.10 -28.28 1.82
C ALA A 173 -11.54 -27.76 1.79
N SER A 174 -11.76 -26.45 1.69
CA SER A 174 -13.12 -25.89 1.58
C SER A 174 -13.84 -26.26 0.28
N LYS A 175 -13.09 -26.59 -0.78
CA LYS A 175 -13.62 -27.12 -2.05
C LYS A 175 -13.72 -28.66 -2.09
N LYS A 176 -13.66 -29.35 -0.93
CA LYS A 176 -13.69 -30.82 -0.81
C LYS A 176 -12.51 -31.54 -1.50
N ARG A 177 -11.45 -30.82 -1.87
CA ARG A 177 -10.25 -31.37 -2.53
C ARG A 177 -9.19 -31.76 -1.50
N PHE A 178 -9.52 -32.71 -0.62
CA PHE A 178 -8.71 -33.05 0.56
C PHE A 178 -7.31 -33.58 0.22
N LYS A 179 -7.17 -34.48 -0.76
CA LYS A 179 -5.85 -35.00 -1.18
C LYS A 179 -4.92 -33.89 -1.68
N ALA A 180 -5.45 -32.98 -2.50
CA ALA A 180 -4.67 -31.84 -3.00
C ALA A 180 -4.31 -30.84 -1.89
N SER A 181 -5.22 -30.65 -0.93
CA SER A 181 -4.97 -29.84 0.27
C SER A 181 -3.78 -30.40 1.07
N GLU A 182 -3.74 -31.71 1.28
CA GLU A 182 -2.65 -32.39 1.98
C GLU A 182 -1.31 -32.26 1.24
N THR A 183 -1.28 -32.51 -0.08
CA THR A 183 -0.07 -32.31 -0.89
C THR A 183 0.46 -30.88 -0.79
N SER A 184 -0.43 -29.88 -0.91
CA SER A 184 -0.05 -28.47 -0.78
C SER A 184 0.48 -28.14 0.61
N PHE A 185 -0.17 -28.67 1.65
CA PHE A 185 0.22 -28.44 3.04
C PHE A 185 1.62 -29.00 3.34
N TYR A 186 1.92 -30.23 2.90
CA TYR A 186 3.23 -30.82 3.09
C TYR A 186 4.33 -30.13 2.29
N TRP A 187 4.01 -29.60 1.09
CA TRP A 187 4.97 -28.77 0.36
C TRP A 187 5.34 -27.50 1.15
N LEU A 188 4.38 -26.90 1.85
CA LEU A 188 4.57 -25.67 2.62
C LEU A 188 5.22 -25.89 4.00
N ARG A 189 4.87 -26.98 4.69
CA ARG A 189 5.19 -27.19 6.11
C ARG A 189 5.92 -28.50 6.42
N GLY A 190 6.29 -29.26 5.39
CA GLY A 190 6.93 -30.57 5.52
C GLY A 190 6.02 -31.66 6.10
N THR A 191 6.55 -32.86 6.24
CA THR A 191 5.82 -34.09 6.59
C THR A 191 5.99 -34.54 8.05
N SER A 192 6.28 -33.60 8.95
CA SER A 192 6.41 -33.91 10.40
C SER A 192 5.10 -34.41 11.01
N ASP A 193 5.16 -35.13 12.12
CA ASP A 193 3.95 -35.60 12.83
C ASP A 193 3.07 -34.44 13.30
N LYS A 194 3.68 -33.30 13.64
CA LYS A 194 2.95 -32.07 13.95
C LYS A 194 2.19 -31.54 12.72
N SER A 195 2.83 -31.57 11.55
CA SER A 195 2.22 -31.16 10.29
C SER A 195 1.04 -32.06 9.93
N LYS A 196 1.15 -33.39 10.13
CA LYS A 196 0.06 -34.36 9.91
C LYS A 196 -1.15 -34.06 10.80
N ARG A 197 -0.94 -33.85 12.10
CA ARG A 197 -2.04 -33.48 13.02
C ARG A 197 -2.72 -32.18 12.60
N GLU A 198 -1.96 -31.18 12.20
CA GLU A 198 -2.51 -29.88 11.82
C GLU A 198 -3.35 -29.94 10.52
N ILE A 199 -2.93 -30.73 9.51
CA ILE A 199 -3.74 -30.92 8.30
C ILE A 199 -5.00 -31.74 8.58
N ASP A 200 -4.92 -32.76 9.44
CA ASP A 200 -6.07 -33.56 9.84
C ASP A 200 -7.12 -32.71 10.57
N GLU A 201 -6.68 -31.85 11.51
CA GLU A 201 -7.54 -30.89 12.21
C GLU A 201 -8.20 -29.90 11.23
N LEU A 202 -7.42 -29.37 10.27
CA LEU A 202 -7.94 -28.46 9.24
C LEU A 202 -9.01 -29.16 8.39
N ILE A 203 -8.74 -30.37 7.91
CA ILE A 203 -9.68 -31.14 7.08
C ILE A 203 -10.96 -31.47 7.88
N ARG A 204 -10.82 -31.89 9.13
CA ARG A 204 -11.95 -32.19 10.02
C ARG A 204 -12.83 -30.95 10.22
N ALA A 205 -12.23 -29.81 10.58
CA ALA A 205 -12.97 -28.56 10.77
C ALA A 205 -13.69 -28.10 9.49
N GLN A 206 -13.11 -28.32 8.31
CA GLN A 206 -13.78 -28.00 7.04
C GLN A 206 -14.92 -28.97 6.71
N LYS A 207 -14.79 -30.26 7.02
CA LYS A 207 -15.89 -31.24 6.85
C LYS A 207 -17.09 -30.88 7.72
N GLU A 208 -16.87 -30.63 9.01
CA GLU A 208 -17.92 -30.21 9.95
C GLU A 208 -18.65 -28.94 9.47
N ARG A 209 -17.90 -27.98 8.90
CA ARG A 209 -18.49 -26.77 8.30
C ARG A 209 -19.34 -27.06 7.07
N LEU A 210 -18.89 -27.94 6.18
CA LEU A 210 -19.60 -28.28 4.95
C LEU A 210 -20.90 -29.04 5.24
N ASP A 211 -20.88 -29.93 6.23
CA ASP A 211 -22.07 -30.68 6.65
C ASP A 211 -23.14 -29.75 7.25
N GLY A 212 -22.72 -28.72 7.99
CA GLY A 212 -23.63 -27.68 8.49
C GLY A 212 -24.25 -26.81 7.39
N LEU A 213 -23.55 -26.59 6.26
CA LEU A 213 -24.05 -25.78 5.15
C LEU A 213 -25.04 -26.55 4.24
N ASN A 214 -24.84 -27.85 4.03
CA ASN A 214 -25.76 -28.67 3.23
C ASN A 214 -27.13 -28.86 3.89
N SER A 215 -27.22 -28.56 5.19
CA SER A 215 -28.43 -28.74 6.00
C SER A 215 -29.34 -27.51 6.04
N ALA A 216 -28.93 -26.37 5.45
CA ALA A 216 -29.62 -25.09 5.56
C ALA A 216 -30.15 -24.57 4.20
N THR A 217 -31.37 -24.03 4.21
CA THR A 217 -32.01 -23.45 3.02
C THR A 217 -31.37 -22.09 2.64
N GLU A 218 -31.42 -21.66 1.38
CA GLU A 218 -30.84 -20.35 0.95
C GLU A 218 -31.39 -19.15 1.75
N SER A 219 -32.67 -19.15 2.08
CA SER A 219 -33.31 -18.12 2.91
C SER A 219 -32.78 -18.12 4.34
N GLU A 220 -32.50 -19.29 4.91
CA GLU A 220 -31.90 -19.43 6.24
C GLU A 220 -30.45 -18.96 6.25
N ASN A 221 -29.69 -19.22 5.17
CA ASN A 221 -28.31 -18.76 5.03
C ASN A 221 -28.21 -17.23 4.99
N ILE A 222 -29.13 -16.55 4.27
CA ILE A 222 -29.19 -15.08 4.23
C ILE A 222 -29.59 -14.52 5.59
N LEU A 223 -30.63 -15.08 6.23
CA LEU A 223 -31.04 -14.65 7.58
C LEU A 223 -29.92 -14.86 8.60
N MET A 224 -29.20 -15.98 8.53
CA MET A 224 -28.04 -16.26 9.38
C MET A 224 -26.90 -15.27 9.13
N PHE A 225 -26.66 -14.86 7.88
CA PHE A 225 -25.66 -13.85 7.54
C PHE A 225 -25.98 -12.49 8.18
N PHE A 226 -27.20 -11.98 8.01
CA PHE A 226 -27.64 -10.72 8.64
C PHE A 226 -27.66 -10.82 10.16
N LYS A 227 -28.14 -11.95 10.70
CA LYS A 227 -28.13 -12.20 12.14
C LYS A 227 -26.70 -12.23 12.69
N LYS A 228 -25.73 -12.76 11.92
CA LYS A 228 -24.30 -12.81 12.31
C LYS A 228 -23.67 -11.42 12.30
N ILE A 229 -23.95 -10.60 11.29
CA ILE A 229 -23.53 -9.19 11.23
C ILE A 229 -24.10 -8.38 12.40
N SER A 230 -25.33 -8.66 12.80
CA SER A 230 -26.01 -7.97 13.91
C SER A 230 -25.57 -8.44 15.31
N ARG A 231 -24.73 -9.50 15.43
CA ARG A 231 -24.25 -9.96 16.75
C ARG A 231 -23.21 -8.99 17.30
N ARG A 232 -23.35 -8.61 18.57
CA ARG A 232 -22.34 -7.82 19.31
C ARG A 232 -20.93 -8.40 19.24
N ASN A 233 -20.78 -9.72 19.21
CA ASN A 233 -19.47 -10.39 19.14
C ASN A 233 -18.77 -10.18 17.79
N PHE A 234 -19.53 -9.87 16.73
CA PHE A 234 -18.99 -9.50 15.42
C PHE A 234 -18.86 -7.99 15.28
N LEU A 235 -19.88 -7.24 15.70
CA LEU A 235 -19.94 -5.80 15.54
C LEU A 235 -18.88 -5.05 16.37
N LYS A 236 -18.58 -5.50 17.59
CA LYS A 236 -17.55 -4.86 18.43
C LYS A 236 -16.15 -4.91 17.79
N PRO A 237 -15.60 -6.08 17.39
CA PRO A 237 -14.34 -6.12 16.65
C PRO A 237 -14.39 -5.36 15.33
N LEU A 238 -15.52 -5.43 14.60
CA LEU A 238 -15.66 -4.72 13.34
C LEU A 238 -15.55 -3.21 13.51
N ILE A 239 -16.26 -2.62 14.48
CA ILE A 239 -16.19 -1.19 14.79
C ILE A 239 -14.75 -0.80 15.16
N VAL A 240 -14.07 -1.60 15.99
CA VAL A 240 -12.67 -1.35 16.35
C VAL A 240 -11.77 -1.39 15.12
N MET A 241 -11.95 -2.35 14.21
CA MET A 241 -11.17 -2.44 12.98
C MET A 241 -11.43 -1.28 12.03
N VAL A 242 -12.69 -0.85 11.87
CA VAL A 242 -13.06 0.29 11.03
C VAL A 242 -12.49 1.57 11.62
N PHE A 243 -12.65 1.79 12.93
CA PHE A 243 -12.13 2.99 13.61
C PHE A 243 -10.60 3.04 13.56
N ALA A 244 -9.92 1.93 13.83
CA ALA A 244 -8.47 1.83 13.71
C ALA A 244 -8.01 2.08 12.26
N GLY A 245 -8.74 1.59 11.27
CA GLY A 245 -8.49 1.87 9.86
C GLY A 245 -8.62 3.34 9.52
N LEU A 246 -9.71 3.99 9.97
CA LEU A 246 -9.91 5.43 9.77
C LEU A 246 -8.79 6.26 10.41
N LEU A 247 -8.36 5.90 11.63
CA LEU A 247 -7.23 6.56 12.28
C LEU A 247 -5.91 6.36 11.52
N GLN A 248 -5.68 5.17 10.95
CA GLN A 248 -4.49 4.90 10.12
C GLN A 248 -4.48 5.71 8.83
N GLU A 249 -5.64 5.98 8.23
CA GLU A 249 -5.72 6.84 7.04
C GLU A 249 -5.64 8.34 7.41
N ALA A 250 -6.27 8.73 8.52
CA ALA A 250 -6.32 10.13 8.99
C ALA A 250 -4.97 10.67 9.46
N CYS A 251 -4.01 9.82 9.84
CA CYS A 251 -2.68 10.28 10.27
C CYS A 251 -1.78 10.77 9.12
N GLY A 252 -2.28 10.79 7.88
CA GLY A 252 -1.59 11.40 6.74
C GLY A 252 -0.43 10.57 6.18
N ARG A 253 -0.36 9.27 6.50
CA ARG A 253 0.75 8.39 6.07
C ARG A 253 0.99 8.40 4.55
N HIS A 254 -0.08 8.50 3.76
CA HIS A 254 0.00 8.53 2.30
C HIS A 254 0.34 9.91 1.76
N VAL A 255 -0.12 10.98 2.44
CA VAL A 255 0.20 12.37 2.08
C VAL A 255 1.70 12.58 2.20
N PHE A 256 2.30 12.16 3.32
CA PHE A 256 3.74 12.30 3.51
C PHE A 256 4.51 11.52 2.44
N SER A 257 4.15 10.27 2.13
CA SER A 257 4.84 9.49 1.09
C SER A 257 4.71 10.09 -0.31
N ALA A 258 3.57 10.69 -0.65
CA ALA A 258 3.34 11.29 -1.96
C ALA A 258 3.99 12.69 -2.10
N PHE A 259 4.06 13.47 -1.02
CA PHE A 259 4.48 14.87 -1.06
C PHE A 259 5.74 15.16 -0.25
N ALA A 260 6.46 14.14 0.23
CA ALA A 260 7.66 14.29 1.07
C ALA A 260 8.64 15.33 0.52
N ILE A 261 8.96 15.26 -0.78
CA ILE A 261 9.92 16.17 -1.42
C ILE A 261 9.41 17.61 -1.39
N GLN A 262 8.13 17.84 -1.71
CA GLN A 262 7.53 19.17 -1.68
C GLN A 262 7.49 19.75 -0.26
N ILE A 263 7.11 18.93 0.72
CA ILE A 263 7.05 19.35 2.13
C ILE A 263 8.46 19.71 2.64
N VAL A 264 9.46 18.87 2.35
CA VAL A 264 10.84 19.13 2.77
C VAL A 264 11.40 20.38 2.10
N ASN A 265 11.17 20.58 0.80
CA ASN A 265 11.62 21.76 0.09
C ASN A 265 10.97 23.03 0.64
N GLU A 266 9.65 23.04 0.86
CA GLU A 266 8.93 24.20 1.41
C GLU A 266 9.49 24.60 2.79
N VAL A 267 9.74 23.61 3.66
CA VAL A 267 10.32 23.85 4.99
C VAL A 267 11.76 24.37 4.90
N THR A 268 12.54 23.87 3.95
CA THR A 268 13.95 24.26 3.79
C THR A 268 14.08 25.65 3.16
N GLU A 269 13.33 25.94 2.09
CA GLU A 269 13.28 27.26 1.47
C GLU A 269 12.78 28.33 2.44
N THR A 270 11.78 28.01 3.27
CA THR A 270 11.31 28.93 4.32
C THR A 270 12.45 29.25 5.30
N LYS A 271 13.21 28.24 5.72
CA LYS A 271 14.34 28.42 6.62
C LYS A 271 15.45 29.27 6.00
N ASP A 272 15.77 29.03 4.73
CA ASP A 272 16.78 29.79 4.00
C ASP A 272 16.34 31.25 3.81
N LYS A 273 15.07 31.49 3.46
CA LYS A 273 14.48 32.85 3.40
C LYS A 273 14.54 33.55 4.76
N THR A 274 14.19 32.87 5.85
CA THR A 274 14.28 33.45 7.21
C THR A 274 15.72 33.79 7.58
N LEU A 275 16.68 32.92 7.28
CA LEU A 275 18.10 33.18 7.53
C LEU A 275 18.60 34.37 6.69
N GLN A 276 18.20 34.42 5.41
CA GLN A 276 18.58 35.50 4.50
C GLN A 276 17.94 36.84 4.89
N GLU A 277 16.71 36.85 5.41
CA GLU A 277 16.08 38.03 6.02
C GLU A 277 16.81 38.49 7.29
N ILE A 278 17.21 37.56 8.16
CA ILE A 278 18.00 37.88 9.36
C ILE A 278 19.35 38.49 8.96
N GLU A 279 20.08 37.87 8.02
CA GLU A 279 21.36 38.39 7.51
C GLU A 279 21.21 39.74 6.82
N ASN A 280 20.16 39.94 6.02
CA ASN A 280 19.88 41.23 5.37
C ASN A 280 19.53 42.31 6.41
N ASN A 281 18.80 41.98 7.47
CA ASN A 281 18.51 42.91 8.56
C ASN A 281 19.74 43.22 9.42
N PHE A 282 20.67 42.27 9.55
CA PHE A 282 21.96 42.46 10.24
C PHE A 282 22.92 43.32 9.39
N ASN A 283 23.10 42.97 8.12
CA ASN A 283 24.04 43.64 7.19
C ASN A 283 23.50 44.98 6.68
N GLY A 284 22.19 45.13 6.53
CA GLY A 284 21.51 46.36 6.13
C GLY A 284 21.34 47.39 7.26
N GLY A 285 21.83 47.11 8.47
CA GLY A 285 21.84 48.05 9.58
C GLY A 285 20.52 48.22 10.34
N LYS A 286 19.50 47.39 10.07
CA LYS A 286 18.18 47.43 10.78
C LYS A 286 18.25 46.85 12.20
N ILE A 287 19.26 46.05 12.52
CA ILE A 287 19.53 45.55 13.88
C ILE A 287 20.84 46.17 14.37
N ARG A 288 20.77 47.20 15.23
CA ARG A 288 21.96 47.91 15.75
C ARG A 288 22.25 47.70 17.23
N GLN A 289 21.31 47.19 18.03
CA GLN A 289 21.51 47.00 19.46
C GLN A 289 21.01 45.65 19.94
N TYR A 290 21.94 44.80 20.37
CA TYR A 290 21.69 43.72 21.31
C TYR A 290 22.11 44.21 22.69
N ARG A 291 21.24 44.04 23.69
CA ARG A 291 21.60 44.26 25.10
C ARG A 291 21.41 42.93 25.82
N VAL A 292 22.48 42.45 26.43
CA VAL A 292 22.42 41.31 27.35
C VAL A 292 22.08 41.89 28.72
N ASN A 293 20.94 41.50 29.28
CA ASN A 293 20.59 41.91 30.65
C ASN A 293 21.41 41.11 31.67
N ASP A 294 21.44 41.58 32.91
CA ASP A 294 22.23 40.94 34.00
C ASP A 294 21.82 39.48 34.29
N ASP A 295 20.68 39.02 33.75
CA ASP A 295 20.18 37.64 33.79
C ASP A 295 20.58 36.79 32.56
N ASN A 296 21.50 37.26 31.71
CA ASN A 296 21.96 36.60 30.47
C ASN A 296 20.91 36.42 29.34
N GLU A 297 19.75 37.08 29.43
CA GLU A 297 18.79 37.14 28.32
C GLU A 297 19.15 38.24 27.31
N VAL A 298 19.01 37.93 26.01
CA VAL A 298 19.33 38.83 24.90
C VAL A 298 18.04 39.50 24.41
N GLU A 299 17.89 40.80 24.68
CA GLU A 299 16.81 41.61 24.09
C GLU A 299 17.27 42.22 22.76
N MET A 300 16.50 41.97 21.69
CA MET A 300 16.71 42.56 20.36
C MET A 300 15.63 43.61 20.08
N LYS A 301 16.03 44.84 19.75
CA LYS A 301 15.13 45.92 19.35
C LYS A 301 15.24 46.19 17.84
N MET A 302 14.14 45.96 17.12
CA MET A 302 14.00 46.30 15.70
C MET A 302 13.71 47.81 15.56
N ILE A 303 14.36 48.48 14.61
CA ILE A 303 14.04 49.88 14.25
C ILE A 303 12.75 49.87 13.42
N PRO A 304 11.75 50.73 13.70
CA PRO A 304 10.57 50.87 12.83
C PRO A 304 11.02 51.42 11.47
N ASP A 305 10.47 50.89 10.37
CA ASP A 305 10.68 51.46 9.04
C ASP A 305 10.09 52.88 8.99
N ASP A 306 10.96 53.90 9.00
CA ASP A 306 10.56 55.25 8.62
C ASP A 306 10.54 55.32 7.08
N SER A 307 9.32 55.25 6.54
CA SER A 307 8.86 55.62 5.17
C SER A 307 9.57 55.03 3.95
#